data_AF-A0A9W7Y840-F1
#
_entry.id   AF-A0A9W7Y840-F1
#
_cell.length_a   1.000
_cell.length_b   1.000
_cell.length_c   1.000
_cell.angle_alpha   90.00
_cell.angle_beta   90.00
_cell.angle_gamma   90.00
#
_symmetry.space_group_name_H-M   'P 1'
#
loop_
_entity.id
_entity.type
_entity.pdbx_description
1 polymer ?
#
loop_
_entity_poly.entity_id
_entity_poly.type
_entity_poly.pdbx_seq_one_letter_code
_entity_poly.pdbx_strand_id
1 'polypeptide(L)'
;MVTATKGHIHYLQNLLAGGKDMDVGAYNWGTIMEKVHRYRYDIDDIINSFEFLEGLKETKAIRLARISTLLPELMEVFFRLFGRRSVLLVDDYDAPLVEVHCGIADVTLRNRITNTYTNFLSECLKGNNYLEKGMLTGVFDIKCASMGSGLNNVQYYLAHTGITDTWETGHPFQRAFGFTGQDVGCLVNHHVDTTWKPCPEDDSSAKMRLKVHLFTGLLHHFNLYQIGNVHCTFCPYAVMEFSQKLGSVRDPKDVHFEGFSSWAESGNLQMINTITADSINNLKHYINDLK
;
A
#
# COMPACT_ATOMS: atom_id res chain seq x y z
N MET A 1 -4.99 9.38 -11.67
CA MET A 1 -3.54 9.44 -11.99
C MET A 1 -2.97 10.84 -11.73
N VAL A 2 -3.31 11.87 -12.52
CA VAL A 2 -2.73 13.24 -12.38
C VAL A 2 -2.86 13.78 -10.96
N THR A 3 -4.05 13.64 -10.35
CA THR A 3 -4.27 14.05 -8.95
C THR A 3 -3.36 13.31 -7.97
N ALA A 4 -3.14 12.01 -8.17
CA ALA A 4 -2.33 11.17 -7.28
C ALA A 4 -0.82 11.48 -7.42
N THR A 5 -0.37 11.94 -8.59
CA THR A 5 1.04 12.29 -8.82
C THR A 5 1.38 13.73 -8.46
N LYS A 6 0.39 14.58 -8.18
CA LYS A 6 0.60 16.02 -7.91
C LYS A 6 1.64 16.32 -6.82
N GLY A 7 1.64 15.57 -5.72
CA GLY A 7 2.65 15.72 -4.66
C GLY A 7 4.07 15.44 -5.16
N HIS A 8 4.24 14.44 -6.02
CA HIS A 8 5.53 14.10 -6.62
C HIS A 8 6.01 15.16 -7.62
N ILE A 9 5.09 15.75 -8.39
CA ILE A 9 5.40 16.85 -9.32
C ILE A 9 5.82 18.09 -8.56
N HIS A 10 5.09 18.45 -7.49
CA HIS A 10 5.47 19.56 -6.63
C HIS A 10 6.85 19.35 -6.00
N TYR A 11 7.15 18.13 -5.57
CA TYR A 11 8.46 17.78 -5.05
C TYR A 11 9.58 17.98 -6.09
N LEU A 12 9.39 17.55 -7.35
CA LEU A 12 10.36 17.80 -8.42
C LEU A 12 10.53 19.30 -8.73
N GLN A 13 9.46 20.09 -8.68
CA GLN A 13 9.52 21.55 -8.83
C GLN A 13 10.35 22.18 -7.71
N ASN A 14 10.15 21.75 -6.46
CA ASN A 14 10.93 22.22 -5.32
C ASN A 14 12.42 21.88 -5.48
N LEU A 15 12.75 20.67 -5.94
CA LEU A 15 14.13 20.28 -6.24
C LEU A 15 14.77 21.17 -7.31
N LEU A 16 14.05 21.45 -8.41
CA LEU A 16 14.53 22.35 -9.47
C LEU A 16 14.76 23.78 -8.98
N ALA A 17 13.94 24.24 -8.03
CA ALA A 17 14.06 25.56 -7.42
C ALA A 17 15.21 25.68 -6.40
N GLY A 18 15.97 24.61 -6.14
CA GLY A 18 17.00 24.63 -5.11
C GLY A 18 16.48 24.35 -3.70
N GLY A 19 15.18 24.07 -3.56
CA GLY A 19 14.49 23.91 -2.28
C GLY A 19 14.93 22.63 -1.58
N LYS A 20 15.35 22.76 -0.31
CA LYS A 20 15.69 21.62 0.54
C LYS A 20 14.43 21.15 1.27
N ASP A 21 13.61 20.35 0.60
CA ASP A 21 12.50 19.70 1.29
C ASP A 21 13.04 18.67 2.29
N MET A 22 12.47 18.64 3.50
CA MET A 22 13.12 18.11 4.72
C MET A 22 13.26 16.58 4.78
N ASP A 23 12.77 15.83 3.80
CA ASP A 23 12.64 14.36 3.89
C ASP A 23 13.55 13.59 2.92
N VAL A 24 14.76 14.12 2.70
CA VAL A 24 15.80 13.43 1.91
C VAL A 24 16.55 12.37 2.73
N GLY A 25 16.07 12.01 3.93
CA GLY A 25 16.64 10.97 4.78
C GLY A 25 18.18 11.03 4.89
N ALA A 26 18.83 9.88 4.68
CA ALA A 26 20.30 9.74 4.72
C ALA A 26 21.02 10.11 3.40
N TYR A 27 20.34 10.72 2.43
CA TYR A 27 20.92 11.02 1.12
C TYR A 27 21.81 12.27 1.13
N ASN A 28 22.88 12.24 0.35
CA ASN A 28 23.74 13.41 0.16
C ASN A 28 23.05 14.42 -0.77
N TRP A 29 22.69 15.57 -0.21
CA TRP A 29 22.01 16.66 -0.93
C TRP A 29 22.82 17.17 -2.13
N GLY A 30 24.14 17.33 -2.00
CA GLY A 30 24.98 17.80 -3.10
C GLY A 30 24.92 16.86 -4.30
N THR A 31 24.97 15.55 -4.06
CA THR A 31 24.84 14.52 -5.10
C THR A 31 23.46 14.54 -5.76
N ILE A 32 22.39 14.78 -4.99
CA ILE A 32 21.04 14.90 -5.55
C ILE A 32 20.95 16.13 -6.45
N MET A 33 21.43 17.29 -6.00
CA MET A 33 21.36 18.51 -6.79
C MET A 33 22.20 18.43 -8.07
N GLU A 34 23.38 17.79 -8.03
CA GLU A 34 24.15 17.48 -9.24
C GLU A 34 23.34 16.65 -10.25
N LYS A 35 22.59 15.66 -9.77
CA LYS A 35 21.71 14.84 -10.62
C LYS A 35 20.50 15.63 -11.12
N VAL A 36 19.88 16.46 -10.28
CA VAL A 36 18.77 17.36 -10.69
C VAL A 36 19.24 18.29 -11.80
N HIS A 37 20.43 18.89 -11.67
CA HIS A 37 21.01 19.71 -12.74
C HIS A 37 21.30 18.89 -14.00
N ARG A 38 21.85 17.68 -13.85
CA ARG A 38 22.16 16.77 -14.98
C ARG A 38 20.91 16.35 -15.76
N TYR A 39 19.81 16.05 -15.07
CA TYR A 39 18.56 15.54 -15.64
C TYR A 39 17.47 16.61 -15.75
N ARG A 40 17.84 17.90 -15.67
CA ARG A 40 16.89 19.01 -15.63
C ARG A 40 15.88 18.98 -16.77
N TYR A 41 16.33 18.74 -17.99
CA TYR A 41 15.45 18.67 -19.16
C TYR A 41 14.36 17.60 -19.02
N ASP A 42 14.74 16.40 -18.58
CA ASP A 42 13.80 15.28 -18.40
C ASP A 42 12.79 15.58 -17.28
N ILE A 43 13.26 16.22 -16.20
CA ILE A 43 12.41 16.64 -15.08
C ILE A 43 11.41 17.71 -15.54
N ASP A 44 11.88 18.73 -16.27
CA ASP A 44 11.04 19.80 -16.83
C ASP A 44 10.01 19.23 -17.82
N ASP A 45 10.39 18.29 -18.70
CA ASP A 45 9.46 17.65 -19.66
C ASP A 45 8.33 16.87 -18.96
N ILE A 46 8.65 16.15 -17.89
CA ILE A 46 7.66 15.42 -17.09
C ILE A 46 6.72 16.40 -16.37
N ILE A 47 7.25 17.43 -15.70
CA ILE A 47 6.43 18.44 -15.01
C ILE A 47 5.46 19.07 -16.00
N ASN A 48 5.97 19.57 -17.13
CA ASN A 48 5.15 20.20 -18.16
C ASN A 48 4.08 19.25 -18.71
N SER A 49 4.41 17.97 -18.89
CA SER A 49 3.45 16.97 -19.35
C SER A 49 2.33 16.73 -18.33
N PHE A 50 2.64 16.68 -17.03
CA PHE A 50 1.63 16.51 -15.97
C PHE A 50 0.75 17.75 -15.82
N GLU A 51 1.32 18.95 -15.84
CA GLU A 51 0.57 20.21 -15.78
C GLU A 51 -0.34 20.37 -16.99
N PHE A 52 0.14 20.01 -18.19
CA PHE A 52 -0.68 19.98 -19.39
C PHE A 52 -1.89 19.06 -19.23
N LEU A 53 -1.70 17.86 -18.67
CA LEU A 53 -2.78 16.92 -18.41
C LEU A 53 -3.77 17.42 -17.33
N GLU A 54 -3.29 18.11 -16.30
CA GLU A 54 -4.16 18.72 -15.27
C GLU A 54 -5.04 19.83 -15.86
N GLY A 55 -4.51 20.60 -16.82
CA GLY A 55 -5.23 21.66 -17.52
C GLY A 55 -6.31 21.19 -18.50
N LEU A 56 -6.35 19.90 -18.86
CA LEU A 56 -7.38 19.34 -19.75
C LEU A 56 -8.70 19.15 -19.01
N LYS A 57 -9.53 20.20 -18.97
CA LYS A 57 -10.87 20.14 -18.36
C LYS A 57 -11.89 19.36 -19.17
N GLU A 58 -11.79 19.30 -20.51
CA GLU A 58 -12.66 18.48 -21.36
C GLU A 58 -12.14 18.45 -22.81
N THR A 59 -11.99 17.24 -23.36
CA THR A 59 -11.83 16.90 -24.80
C THR A 59 -10.72 17.57 -25.65
N LYS A 60 -9.72 16.76 -26.03
CA LYS A 60 -9.43 16.38 -27.44
C LYS A 60 -8.40 15.26 -27.43
N ALA A 61 -8.30 14.52 -28.54
CA ALA A 61 -7.52 13.30 -28.74
C ALA A 61 -5.98 13.43 -28.58
N ILE A 62 -5.50 14.29 -27.69
CA ILE A 62 -4.08 14.54 -27.44
C ILE A 62 -3.53 13.41 -26.56
N ARG A 63 -2.84 12.50 -27.26
CA ARG A 63 -1.82 11.54 -26.81
C ARG A 63 -2.16 10.71 -25.58
N LEU A 64 -3.15 9.84 -25.72
CA LEU A 64 -3.30 8.65 -24.87
C LEU A 64 -1.99 7.86 -24.69
N ALA A 65 -1.12 7.87 -25.71
CA ALA A 65 0.21 7.27 -25.65
C ALA A 65 1.15 7.95 -24.62
N ARG A 66 1.00 9.25 -24.34
CA ARG A 66 1.81 9.94 -23.33
C ARG A 66 1.34 9.58 -21.92
N ILE A 67 0.03 9.35 -21.74
CA ILE A 67 -0.52 8.91 -20.45
C ILE A 67 0.08 7.56 -20.03
N SER A 68 0.25 6.63 -20.97
CA SER A 68 0.84 5.32 -20.66
C SER A 68 2.31 5.37 -20.25
N THR A 69 3.10 6.35 -20.71
CA THR A 69 4.54 6.41 -20.42
C THR A 69 4.92 7.37 -19.31
N LEU A 70 4.05 8.33 -18.95
CA LEU A 70 4.38 9.38 -17.97
C LEU A 70 4.72 8.87 -16.58
N LEU A 71 3.98 7.88 -16.08
CA LEU A 71 4.26 7.31 -14.77
C LEU A 71 5.56 6.47 -14.76
N PRO A 72 5.83 5.61 -15.76
CA PRO A 72 7.14 4.98 -15.93
C PRO A 72 8.31 5.97 -16.01
N GLU A 73 8.17 7.06 -16.77
CA GLU A 73 9.18 8.12 -16.88
C GLU A 73 9.39 8.82 -15.53
N LEU A 74 8.32 9.05 -14.77
CA LEU A 74 8.40 9.59 -13.42
C LEU A 74 9.20 8.66 -12.49
N MET A 75 8.93 7.35 -12.54
CA MET A 75 9.68 6.34 -11.78
C MET A 75 11.16 6.32 -12.17
N GLU A 76 11.46 6.48 -13.46
CA GLU A 76 12.83 6.58 -13.97
C GLU A 76 13.56 7.81 -13.41
N VAL A 77 12.91 8.98 -13.42
CA VAL A 77 13.49 10.19 -12.84
C VAL A 77 13.78 10.00 -11.36
N PHE A 78 12.82 9.46 -10.59
CA PHE A 78 13.06 9.15 -9.18
C PHE A 78 14.21 8.15 -8.98
N PHE A 79 14.30 7.12 -9.82
CA PHE A 79 15.41 6.18 -9.77
C PHE A 79 16.76 6.86 -10.05
N ARG A 80 16.84 7.72 -11.07
CA ARG A 80 18.08 8.45 -11.39
C ARG A 80 18.50 9.36 -10.24
N LEU A 81 17.56 10.06 -9.61
CA LEU A 81 17.82 10.96 -8.48
C LEU A 81 18.26 10.19 -7.22
N PHE A 82 17.47 9.19 -6.79
CA PHE A 82 17.62 8.57 -5.47
C PHE A 82 18.29 7.18 -5.50
N GLY A 83 18.51 6.61 -6.67
CA GLY A 83 19.09 5.27 -6.83
C GLY A 83 18.20 4.14 -6.29
N ARG A 84 16.91 4.41 -6.05
CA ARG A 84 15.95 3.42 -5.54
C ARG A 84 14.81 3.22 -6.53
N ARG A 85 14.41 1.97 -6.69
CA ARG A 85 13.24 1.59 -7.48
C ARG A 85 11.97 1.96 -6.71
N SER A 86 10.89 2.27 -7.44
CA SER A 86 9.63 2.75 -6.91
C SER A 86 8.73 1.60 -6.45
N VAL A 87 7.92 1.83 -5.42
CA VAL A 87 6.77 0.98 -5.08
C VAL A 87 5.51 1.65 -5.64
N LEU A 88 4.74 0.94 -6.45
CA LEU A 88 3.51 1.44 -7.04
C LEU A 88 2.30 0.87 -6.29
N LEU A 89 1.46 1.75 -5.74
CA LEU A 89 0.18 1.39 -5.14
C LEU A 89 -0.94 2.01 -5.99
N VAL A 90 -1.84 1.18 -6.51
CA VAL A 90 -3.01 1.65 -7.29
C VAL A 90 -4.26 1.14 -6.62
N ASP A 91 -5.04 2.07 -6.11
CA ASP A 91 -6.37 1.79 -5.56
C ASP A 91 -7.46 1.93 -6.62
N ASP A 92 -8.53 1.15 -6.47
CA ASP A 92 -9.64 1.01 -7.42
C ASP A 92 -9.17 0.87 -8.89
N TYR A 93 -8.21 -0.03 -9.13
CA TYR A 93 -7.64 -0.22 -10.46
C TYR A 93 -8.71 -0.67 -11.50
N ASP A 94 -9.75 -1.32 -11.05
CA ASP A 94 -10.82 -1.84 -11.89
C ASP A 94 -11.90 -0.81 -12.24
N ALA A 95 -11.98 0.32 -11.52
CA ALA A 95 -13.04 1.32 -11.71
C ALA A 95 -13.25 1.76 -13.17
N PRO A 96 -12.22 2.10 -13.96
CA PRO A 96 -12.40 2.48 -15.36
C PRO A 96 -12.97 1.35 -16.24
N LEU A 97 -12.65 0.10 -15.91
CA LEU A 97 -13.10 -1.07 -16.65
C LEU A 97 -14.52 -1.48 -16.24
N VAL A 98 -14.89 -1.26 -14.97
CA VAL A 98 -16.27 -1.42 -14.47
C VAL A 98 -17.20 -0.45 -15.17
N GLU A 99 -16.84 0.84 -15.28
CA GLU A 99 -17.65 1.83 -16.01
C GLU A 99 -17.88 1.44 -17.48
N VAL A 100 -16.84 0.91 -18.13
CA VAL A 100 -16.90 0.36 -19.49
C VAL A 100 -17.84 -0.85 -19.57
N HIS A 101 -17.78 -1.75 -18.58
CA HIS A 101 -18.61 -2.95 -18.53
C HIS A 101 -20.10 -2.62 -18.29
N CYS A 102 -20.40 -1.63 -17.44
CA CYS A 102 -21.76 -1.19 -17.11
C CYS A 102 -22.48 -0.45 -18.26
N GLY A 103 -21.86 -0.34 -19.44
CA GLY A 103 -22.56 0.03 -20.68
C GLY A 103 -22.76 1.53 -20.89
N ILE A 104 -22.00 2.38 -20.19
CA ILE A 104 -22.15 3.84 -20.25
C ILE A 104 -21.59 4.42 -21.58
N ALA A 105 -20.87 3.62 -22.36
CA ALA A 105 -20.12 4.05 -23.55
C ALA A 105 -20.35 3.18 -24.79
N ASP A 106 -20.28 3.78 -25.99
CA ASP A 106 -20.30 3.05 -27.27
C ASP A 106 -19.10 2.09 -27.41
N VAL A 107 -19.18 1.12 -28.33
CA VAL A 107 -18.15 0.09 -28.55
C VAL A 107 -16.75 0.70 -28.82
N THR A 108 -16.68 1.81 -29.54
CA THR A 108 -15.41 2.47 -29.91
C THR A 108 -14.76 3.10 -28.69
N LEU A 109 -15.54 3.80 -27.87
CA LEU A 109 -15.07 4.41 -26.64
C LEU A 109 -14.64 3.35 -25.61
N ARG A 110 -15.41 2.26 -25.47
CA ARG A 110 -15.04 1.12 -24.62
C ARG A 110 -13.71 0.51 -25.02
N ASN A 111 -13.52 0.21 -26.31
CA ASN A 111 -12.24 -0.34 -26.80
C ASN A 111 -11.07 0.63 -26.55
N ARG A 112 -11.30 1.93 -26.72
CA ARG A 112 -10.28 2.96 -26.50
C ARG A 112 -9.86 3.07 -25.03
N ILE A 113 -10.83 3.05 -24.11
CA ILE A 113 -10.56 3.07 -22.66
C ILE A 113 -9.81 1.80 -22.25
N THR A 114 -10.32 0.63 -22.61
CA THR A 114 -9.70 -0.66 -22.28
C THR A 114 -8.26 -0.74 -22.78
N ASN A 115 -8.01 -0.38 -24.04
CA ASN A 115 -6.66 -0.42 -24.61
C ASN A 115 -5.72 0.58 -23.93
N THR A 116 -6.19 1.79 -23.66
CA THR A 116 -5.37 2.82 -22.97
C THR A 116 -4.99 2.36 -21.57
N TYR A 117 -5.97 1.86 -20.81
CA TYR A 117 -5.78 1.44 -19.44
C TYR A 117 -4.89 0.19 -19.34
N THR A 118 -5.11 -0.79 -20.22
CA THR A 118 -4.27 -1.98 -20.37
C THR A 118 -2.81 -1.60 -20.69
N ASN A 119 -2.61 -0.67 -21.63
CA ASN A 119 -1.26 -0.21 -21.99
C ASN A 119 -0.60 0.53 -20.84
N PHE A 120 -1.33 1.43 -20.16
CA PHE A 120 -0.83 2.15 -19.00
C PHE A 120 -0.34 1.21 -17.89
N LEU A 121 -1.16 0.23 -17.49
CA LEU A 121 -0.75 -0.75 -16.48
C LEU A 121 0.40 -1.63 -16.97
N SER A 122 0.43 -1.98 -18.26
CA SER A 122 1.52 -2.76 -18.84
C SER A 122 2.84 -2.00 -18.78
N GLU A 123 2.90 -0.74 -19.20
CA GLU A 123 4.13 0.09 -19.14
C GLU A 123 4.60 0.30 -17.69
N CYS A 124 3.67 0.42 -16.75
CA CYS A 124 4.02 0.60 -15.34
C CYS A 124 4.59 -0.68 -14.71
N LEU A 125 4.04 -1.85 -15.05
CA LEU A 125 4.28 -3.10 -14.32
C LEU A 125 5.19 -4.09 -15.06
N LYS A 126 5.12 -4.15 -16.39
CA LYS A 126 5.80 -5.14 -17.22
C LYS A 126 7.10 -4.57 -17.79
N GLY A 127 8.24 -5.18 -17.45
CA GLY A 127 9.54 -4.78 -17.99
C GLY A 127 10.04 -3.42 -17.49
N ASN A 128 9.36 -2.82 -16.51
CA ASN A 128 9.77 -1.57 -15.90
C ASN A 128 10.91 -1.82 -14.88
N ASN A 129 12.15 -1.54 -15.28
CA ASN A 129 13.34 -1.72 -14.44
C ASN A 129 13.37 -0.78 -13.23
N TYR A 130 12.51 0.24 -13.21
CA TYR A 130 12.42 1.23 -12.15
C TYR A 130 11.35 0.89 -11.11
N LEU A 131 10.56 -0.17 -11.32
CA LEU A 131 9.60 -0.70 -10.36
C LEU A 131 10.26 -1.76 -9.47
N GLU A 132 10.14 -1.60 -8.15
CA GLU A 132 10.50 -2.61 -7.16
C GLU A 132 9.33 -3.59 -6.98
N LYS A 133 8.13 -3.05 -6.73
CA LYS A 133 6.92 -3.83 -6.46
C LYS A 133 5.67 -3.01 -6.82
N GLY A 134 4.68 -3.66 -7.42
CA GLY A 134 3.35 -3.10 -7.66
C GLY A 134 2.31 -3.80 -6.80
N MET A 135 1.36 -3.04 -6.24
CA MET A 135 0.17 -3.54 -5.57
C MET A 135 -1.05 -2.84 -6.18
N LEU A 136 -2.02 -3.64 -6.61
CA LEU A 136 -3.27 -3.16 -7.17
C LEU A 136 -4.40 -3.64 -6.27
N THR A 137 -5.32 -2.75 -5.89
CA THR A 137 -6.53 -3.08 -5.13
C THR A 137 -7.76 -2.69 -5.93
N GLY A 138 -8.78 -3.56 -5.90
CA GLY A 138 -10.01 -3.40 -6.66
C GLY A 138 -11.03 -4.45 -6.27
N VAL A 139 -12.28 -4.28 -6.72
CA VAL A 139 -13.42 -5.14 -6.35
C VAL A 139 -13.50 -6.35 -7.27
N PHE A 140 -13.36 -6.13 -8.56
CA PHE A 140 -13.45 -7.14 -9.59
C PHE A 140 -12.07 -7.74 -9.86
N ASP A 141 -12.02 -9.06 -9.91
CA ASP A 141 -10.93 -9.79 -10.56
C ASP A 141 -11.09 -9.65 -12.07
N ILE A 142 -10.89 -8.42 -12.56
CA ILE A 142 -10.69 -8.20 -13.97
C ILE A 142 -9.33 -8.77 -14.22
N LYS A 143 -9.30 -10.06 -14.57
CA LYS A 143 -8.09 -10.71 -15.03
C LYS A 143 -7.45 -9.72 -15.95
N CYS A 144 -6.25 -9.32 -15.60
CA CYS A 144 -5.29 -8.73 -16.51
C CYS A 144 -5.00 -9.73 -17.64
N ALA A 145 -5.94 -10.57 -18.11
CA ALA A 145 -5.80 -11.63 -19.09
C ALA A 145 -5.38 -11.09 -20.46
N SER A 146 -5.69 -9.83 -20.77
CA SER A 146 -5.10 -9.13 -21.92
C SER A 146 -3.67 -8.63 -21.68
N MET A 147 -3.26 -8.38 -20.43
CA MET A 147 -1.88 -8.01 -20.01
C MET A 147 -1.01 -9.22 -19.62
N GLY A 148 -1.64 -10.38 -19.43
CA GLY A 148 -1.13 -11.51 -18.65
C GLY A 148 -0.11 -12.37 -19.39
N SER A 149 0.15 -12.10 -20.66
CA SER A 149 1.20 -12.80 -21.41
C SER A 149 2.62 -12.33 -21.10
N GLY A 150 2.82 -11.37 -20.19
CA GLY A 150 4.18 -11.09 -19.72
C GLY A 150 4.34 -10.37 -18.39
N LEU A 151 3.34 -10.40 -17.51
CA LEU A 151 3.58 -10.15 -16.09
C LEU A 151 4.02 -11.48 -15.44
N ASN A 152 5.32 -11.68 -15.32
CA ASN A 152 5.89 -12.98 -14.93
C ASN A 152 5.77 -13.29 -13.42
N ASN A 153 5.30 -12.36 -12.59
CA ASN A 153 5.31 -12.45 -11.12
C ASN A 153 4.00 -11.95 -10.45
N VAL A 154 2.85 -12.16 -11.06
CA VAL A 154 1.57 -11.74 -10.45
C VAL A 154 1.09 -12.78 -9.44
N GLN A 155 0.79 -12.32 -8.22
CA GLN A 155 0.11 -13.10 -7.20
C GLN A 155 -1.21 -12.41 -6.87
N TYR A 156 -2.28 -13.20 -6.81
CA TYR A 156 -3.62 -12.71 -6.49
C TYR A 156 -3.99 -13.11 -5.08
N TYR A 157 -4.52 -12.16 -4.33
CA TYR A 157 -4.91 -12.34 -2.94
C TYR A 157 -6.33 -11.84 -2.76
N LEU A 158 -7.26 -12.74 -2.46
CA LEU A 158 -8.66 -12.40 -2.23
C LEU A 158 -8.86 -12.04 -0.76
N ALA A 159 -9.32 -10.83 -0.48
CA ALA A 159 -9.62 -10.39 0.89
C ALA A 159 -10.96 -10.94 1.43
N HIS A 160 -11.85 -11.41 0.56
CA HIS A 160 -13.22 -11.82 0.93
C HIS A 160 -13.38 -13.34 1.13
N THR A 161 -12.41 -14.14 0.66
CA THR A 161 -12.38 -15.57 0.97
C THR A 161 -12.00 -15.69 2.43
N GLY A 162 -12.89 -16.27 3.24
CA GLY A 162 -12.68 -16.40 4.68
C GLY A 162 -11.61 -17.43 5.02
N ILE A 163 -11.86 -18.26 6.04
CA ILE A 163 -10.98 -19.37 6.45
C ILE A 163 -11.02 -20.50 5.40
N THR A 164 -10.55 -20.25 4.20
CA THR A 164 -10.31 -21.26 3.17
C THR A 164 -8.84 -21.20 2.81
N ASP A 165 -8.02 -21.61 3.75
CA ASP A 165 -6.90 -22.53 3.56
C ASP A 165 -6.50 -23.02 4.95
N THR A 166 -6.19 -24.31 5.05
CA THR A 166 -6.07 -25.06 6.31
C THR A 166 -5.11 -24.39 7.30
N TRP A 167 -5.35 -24.64 8.60
CA TRP A 167 -4.54 -24.16 9.73
C TRP A 167 -3.02 -24.41 9.58
N GLU A 168 -2.64 -25.33 8.69
CA GLU A 168 -1.26 -25.72 8.40
C GLU A 168 -0.52 -24.78 7.43
N THR A 169 -1.21 -24.06 6.53
CA THR A 169 -0.57 -23.20 5.52
C THR A 169 -0.94 -21.73 5.59
N GLY A 170 -1.97 -21.37 6.37
CA GLY A 170 -2.48 -20.01 6.53
C GLY A 170 -3.11 -19.45 5.25
N HIS A 171 -3.97 -18.45 5.39
CA HIS A 171 -4.63 -17.84 4.23
C HIS A 171 -3.58 -17.03 3.42
N PRO A 172 -3.49 -17.17 2.08
CA PRO A 172 -2.47 -16.46 1.27
C PRO A 172 -2.45 -14.95 1.49
N PHE A 173 -3.62 -14.33 1.66
CA PHE A 173 -3.74 -12.90 1.98
C PHE A 173 -3.08 -12.55 3.31
N GLN A 174 -3.26 -13.39 4.35
CA GLN A 174 -2.69 -13.18 5.68
C GLN A 174 -1.16 -13.17 5.63
N ARG A 175 -0.57 -14.09 4.85
CA ARG A 175 0.89 -14.18 4.68
C ARG A 175 1.48 -13.00 3.90
N ALA A 176 0.68 -12.37 3.05
CA ALA A 176 1.12 -11.25 2.22
C ALA A 176 0.94 -9.88 2.88
N PHE A 177 -0.11 -9.71 3.68
CA PHE A 177 -0.55 -8.41 4.22
C PHE A 177 -0.60 -8.34 5.75
N GLY A 178 -0.19 -9.40 6.44
CA GLY A 178 -0.19 -9.50 7.89
C GLY A 178 0.87 -10.43 8.43
N PHE A 179 0.88 -10.61 9.75
CA PHE A 179 1.58 -11.72 10.38
C PHE A 179 0.60 -12.83 10.73
N THR A 180 1.06 -14.07 10.55
CA THR A 180 0.40 -15.25 11.08
C THR A 180 0.70 -15.41 12.57
N GLY A 181 -0.10 -16.21 13.27
CA GLY A 181 0.21 -16.60 14.65
C GLY A 181 1.57 -17.28 14.77
N GLN A 182 2.01 -18.01 13.72
CA GLN A 182 3.33 -18.60 13.68
C GLN A 182 4.43 -17.54 13.57
N ASP A 183 4.27 -16.52 12.72
CA ASP A 183 5.23 -15.43 12.58
C ASP A 183 5.39 -14.68 13.91
N VAL A 184 4.28 -14.34 14.56
CA VAL A 184 4.27 -13.68 15.87
C VAL A 184 4.91 -14.56 16.94
N GLY A 185 4.58 -15.86 16.97
CA GLY A 185 5.19 -16.81 17.89
C GLY A 185 6.71 -16.92 17.70
N CYS A 186 7.18 -16.98 16.44
CA CYS A 186 8.59 -16.98 16.09
C CYS A 186 9.29 -15.69 16.54
N LEU A 187 8.67 -14.52 16.31
CA LEU A 187 9.20 -13.22 16.75
C LEU A 187 9.33 -13.15 18.28
N VAL A 188 8.28 -13.53 19.01
CA VAL A 188 8.30 -13.58 20.49
C VAL A 188 9.37 -14.53 20.99
N ASN A 189 9.44 -15.74 20.42
CA ASN A 189 10.44 -16.73 20.80
C ASN A 189 11.85 -16.18 20.59
N HIS A 190 12.13 -15.67 19.39
CA HIS A 190 13.42 -15.10 19.06
C HIS A 190 13.80 -13.95 20.00
N HIS A 191 12.87 -13.04 20.28
CA HIS A 191 13.11 -11.92 21.18
C HIS A 191 13.39 -12.39 22.62
N VAL A 192 12.57 -13.26 23.19
CA VAL A 192 12.78 -13.75 24.55
C VAL A 192 14.08 -14.57 24.65
N ASP A 193 14.42 -15.35 23.63
CA ASP A 193 15.62 -16.19 23.69
C ASP A 193 16.91 -15.38 23.54
N THR A 194 16.90 -14.28 22.76
CA THR A 194 18.07 -13.44 22.50
C THR A 194 18.26 -12.30 23.50
N THR A 195 17.19 -11.62 23.87
CA THR A 195 17.24 -10.39 24.66
C THR A 195 16.90 -10.58 26.14
N TRP A 196 16.08 -11.58 26.49
CA TRP A 196 15.65 -11.77 27.88
C TRP A 196 16.70 -12.51 28.72
N LYS A 197 17.16 -11.83 29.78
CA LYS A 197 18.01 -12.42 30.82
C LYS A 197 17.14 -12.72 32.04
N PRO A 198 16.92 -14.00 32.39
CA PRO A 198 16.15 -14.36 33.56
C PRO A 198 16.82 -13.83 34.83
N CYS A 199 16.01 -13.43 35.81
CA CYS A 199 16.48 -13.07 37.14
C CYS A 199 17.08 -14.31 37.83
N PRO A 200 18.00 -14.15 38.80
CA PRO A 200 18.56 -15.29 39.53
C PRO A 200 17.51 -16.14 40.26
N GLU A 201 16.35 -15.55 40.55
CA GLU A 201 15.21 -16.17 41.25
C GLU A 201 14.25 -16.89 40.29
N ASP A 202 14.42 -16.73 38.97
CA ASP A 202 13.55 -17.33 37.97
C ASP A 202 13.80 -18.83 37.84
N ASP A 203 12.70 -19.61 37.84
CA ASP A 203 12.77 -21.04 37.53
C ASP A 203 13.00 -21.29 36.02
N SER A 204 13.28 -22.55 35.66
CA SER A 204 13.52 -22.98 34.28
C SER A 204 12.33 -22.73 33.32
N SER A 205 11.13 -22.45 33.85
CA SER A 205 9.91 -22.21 33.10
C SER A 205 9.52 -20.72 32.99
N ALA A 206 10.26 -19.81 33.65
CA ALA A 206 9.98 -18.37 33.61
C ALA A 206 9.97 -17.81 32.17
N LYS A 207 10.93 -18.22 31.33
CA LYS A 207 10.96 -17.86 29.91
C LYS A 207 9.72 -18.36 29.15
N MET A 208 9.27 -19.56 29.46
CA MET A 208 8.08 -20.13 28.82
C MET A 208 6.81 -19.36 29.21
N ARG A 209 6.66 -19.03 30.50
CA ARG A 209 5.54 -18.20 30.98
C ARG A 209 5.53 -16.81 30.34
N LEU A 210 6.70 -16.18 30.19
CA LEU A 210 6.81 -14.89 29.51
C LEU A 210 6.40 -15.00 28.03
N LYS A 211 6.89 -16.02 27.31
CA LYS A 211 6.49 -16.27 25.91
C LYS A 211 4.99 -16.42 25.76
N VAL A 212 4.36 -17.21 26.64
CA VAL A 212 2.90 -17.39 26.66
C VAL A 212 2.18 -16.09 26.98
N HIS A 213 2.65 -15.31 27.97
CA HIS A 213 2.07 -14.02 28.34
C HIS A 213 2.11 -13.03 27.17
N LEU A 214 3.28 -12.87 26.55
CA LEU A 214 3.46 -11.98 25.39
C LEU A 214 2.59 -12.39 24.21
N PHE A 215 2.58 -13.69 23.87
CA PHE A 215 1.78 -14.19 22.76
C PHE A 215 0.28 -14.01 23.01
N THR A 216 -0.19 -14.29 24.22
CA THR A 216 -1.62 -14.12 24.58
C THR A 216 -2.01 -12.65 24.55
N GLY A 217 -1.16 -11.75 25.04
CA GLY A 217 -1.40 -10.31 24.96
C GLY A 217 -1.42 -9.80 23.51
N LEU A 218 -0.45 -10.21 22.68
CA LEU A 218 -0.44 -9.87 21.26
C LEU A 218 -1.71 -10.39 20.55
N LEU A 219 -2.18 -11.59 20.89
CA LEU A 219 -3.40 -12.18 20.34
C LEU A 219 -4.65 -11.40 20.74
N HIS A 220 -4.74 -10.92 21.98
CA HIS A 220 -5.90 -10.13 22.41
C HIS A 220 -5.91 -8.71 21.83
N HIS A 221 -4.73 -8.09 21.68
CA HIS A 221 -4.65 -6.67 21.35
C HIS A 221 -4.40 -6.37 19.87
N PHE A 222 -3.78 -7.30 19.11
CA PHE A 222 -3.31 -7.02 17.73
C PHE A 222 -3.88 -7.96 16.67
N ASN A 223 -4.73 -8.92 17.06
CA ASN A 223 -5.41 -9.87 16.16
C ASN A 223 -6.67 -9.30 15.48
N LEU A 224 -6.94 -8.01 15.66
CA LEU A 224 -8.14 -7.34 15.14
C LEU A 224 -7.91 -6.65 13.79
N TYR A 225 -6.80 -6.95 13.10
CA TYR A 225 -6.57 -6.50 11.74
C TYR A 225 -7.41 -7.34 10.77
N GLN A 226 -8.72 -7.12 10.79
CA GLN A 226 -9.68 -7.82 9.95
C GLN A 226 -9.76 -7.11 8.60
N ILE A 227 -9.30 -7.78 7.55
CA ILE A 227 -9.52 -7.33 6.17
C ILE A 227 -10.47 -8.34 5.52
N GLY A 228 -11.68 -7.89 5.23
CA GLY A 228 -12.75 -8.75 4.71
C GLY A 228 -13.10 -9.89 5.67
N ASN A 229 -13.13 -11.12 5.17
CA ASN A 229 -13.46 -12.31 5.97
C ASN A 229 -12.22 -13.03 6.50
N VAL A 230 -11.02 -12.46 6.32
CA VAL A 230 -9.76 -13.07 6.75
C VAL A 230 -9.57 -12.82 8.25
N HIS A 231 -9.72 -13.88 9.03
CA HIS A 231 -9.50 -13.84 10.49
C HIS A 231 -8.05 -14.16 10.85
N CYS A 232 -7.71 -13.95 12.13
CA CYS A 232 -6.42 -14.33 12.72
C CYS A 232 -5.20 -13.59 12.14
N THR A 233 -5.40 -12.40 11.56
CA THR A 233 -4.32 -11.61 10.98
C THR A 233 -3.83 -10.58 12.00
N PHE A 234 -2.54 -10.60 12.28
CA PHE A 234 -1.92 -9.61 13.15
C PHE A 234 -1.40 -8.44 12.33
N CYS A 235 -1.67 -7.21 12.79
CA CYS A 235 -1.18 -5.99 12.15
C CYS A 235 0.37 -5.94 12.20
N PRO A 236 1.09 -5.96 11.05
CA PRO A 236 2.54 -5.98 11.06
C PRO A 236 3.16 -4.76 11.74
N TYR A 237 2.59 -3.57 11.51
CA TYR A 237 3.07 -2.34 12.13
C TYR A 237 2.98 -2.41 13.66
N ALA A 238 1.80 -2.76 14.19
CA ALA A 238 1.59 -2.87 15.63
C ALA A 238 2.52 -3.91 16.27
N VAL A 239 2.67 -5.09 15.66
CA VAL A 239 3.57 -6.14 16.15
C VAL A 239 5.03 -5.69 16.12
N MET A 240 5.48 -5.04 15.04
CA MET A 240 6.86 -4.57 14.90
C MET A 240 7.17 -3.44 15.89
N GLU A 241 6.26 -2.48 16.04
CA GLU A 241 6.42 -1.38 17.00
C GLU A 241 6.39 -1.89 18.44
N PHE A 242 5.50 -2.83 18.76
CA PHE A 242 5.49 -3.53 20.04
C PHE A 242 6.80 -4.27 20.29
N SER A 243 7.30 -5.03 19.31
CA SER A 243 8.56 -5.77 19.41
C SER A 243 9.75 -4.83 19.67
N GLN A 244 9.77 -3.65 19.05
CA GLN A 244 10.79 -2.63 19.30
C GLN A 244 10.70 -2.08 20.73
N LYS A 245 9.50 -1.75 21.21
CA LYS A 245 9.29 -1.25 22.59
C LYS A 245 9.60 -2.34 23.62
N LEU A 246 9.32 -3.60 23.32
CA LEU A 246 9.63 -4.72 24.20
C LEU A 246 11.14 -4.83 24.51
N GLY A 247 12.01 -4.41 23.57
CA GLY A 247 13.46 -4.40 23.76
C GLY A 247 13.96 -3.53 24.92
N SER A 248 13.16 -2.57 25.41
CA SER A 248 13.51 -1.77 26.59
C SER A 248 12.93 -2.29 27.90
N VAL A 249 12.00 -3.25 27.84
CA VAL A 249 11.29 -3.81 29.00
C VAL A 249 12.11 -4.92 29.64
N ARG A 250 12.23 -4.89 30.98
CA ARG A 250 13.03 -5.86 31.76
C ARG A 250 12.23 -6.64 32.80
N ASP A 251 10.99 -6.22 33.11
CA ASP A 251 10.06 -6.94 33.97
C ASP A 251 8.80 -7.27 33.15
N PRO A 252 8.27 -8.51 33.21
CA PRO A 252 7.04 -8.88 32.52
C PRO A 252 5.83 -8.00 32.88
N LYS A 253 5.82 -7.40 34.07
CA LYS A 253 4.73 -6.51 34.52
C LYS A 253 4.73 -5.15 33.84
N ASP A 254 5.86 -4.74 33.30
CA ASP A 254 6.04 -3.47 32.59
C ASP A 254 5.69 -3.60 31.10
N VAL A 255 5.19 -4.76 30.67
CA VAL A 255 4.73 -4.97 29.30
C VAL A 255 3.38 -4.28 29.12
N HIS A 256 3.37 -3.24 28.29
CA HIS A 256 2.16 -2.52 27.91
C HIS A 256 1.68 -2.92 26.51
N PHE A 257 0.46 -3.43 26.42
CA PHE A 257 -0.18 -3.79 25.15
C PHE A 257 -1.07 -2.66 24.57
N GLU A 258 -1.25 -1.57 25.31
CA GLU A 258 -2.09 -0.44 24.92
C GLU A 258 -1.36 0.54 23.97
N GLY A 259 -2.13 1.24 23.11
CA GLY A 259 -1.60 2.29 22.23
C GLY A 259 -1.44 1.93 20.75
N PHE A 260 -1.81 0.71 20.34
CA PHE A 260 -1.75 0.29 18.94
C PHE A 260 -3.11 -0.11 18.35
N SER A 261 -4.21 0.30 19.00
CA SER A 261 -5.60 -0.02 18.59
C SER A 261 -6.08 0.73 17.35
N SER A 262 -5.34 1.75 16.88
CA SER A 262 -5.75 2.63 15.78
C SER A 262 -6.11 1.86 14.50
N TRP A 263 -5.44 0.74 14.24
CA TRP A 263 -5.72 -0.13 13.08
C TRP A 263 -6.78 -1.21 13.38
N ALA A 264 -6.94 -1.59 14.64
CA ALA A 264 -7.97 -2.52 15.09
C ALA A 264 -9.38 -1.89 15.02
N GLU A 265 -9.47 -0.58 15.25
CA GLU A 265 -10.71 0.18 15.13
C GLU A 265 -11.06 0.48 13.67
N SER A 266 -10.07 0.70 12.80
CA SER A 266 -10.31 1.08 11.41
C SER A 266 -10.62 -0.07 10.45
N GLY A 267 -10.19 -1.30 10.78
CA GLY A 267 -10.59 -2.52 10.07
C GLY A 267 -11.88 -3.16 10.58
N ASN A 268 -12.50 -2.60 11.62
CA ASN A 268 -13.71 -3.17 12.21
C ASN A 268 -14.90 -3.01 11.25
N LEU A 269 -15.68 -4.09 11.05
CA LEU A 269 -16.96 -4.07 10.35
C LEU A 269 -17.88 -2.95 10.84
N GLN A 270 -17.77 -2.53 12.11
CA GLN A 270 -18.47 -1.37 12.62
C GLN A 270 -18.05 -0.07 11.94
N MET A 271 -16.77 0.19 11.66
CA MET A 271 -16.34 1.40 10.95
C MET A 271 -16.84 1.39 9.49
N ILE A 272 -16.80 0.24 8.82
CA ILE A 272 -17.37 0.07 7.47
C ILE A 272 -18.89 0.29 7.50
N ASN A 273 -19.59 -0.20 8.52
CA ASN A 273 -21.01 0.03 8.74
C ASN A 273 -21.32 1.51 9.05
N THR A 274 -20.44 2.20 9.79
CA THR A 274 -20.58 3.64 10.05
C THR A 274 -20.37 4.44 8.78
N ILE A 275 -19.36 4.11 7.96
CA ILE A 275 -19.10 4.76 6.66
C ILE A 275 -20.27 4.53 5.69
N THR A 276 -20.84 3.32 5.64
CA THR A 276 -22.03 3.05 4.81
C THR A 276 -23.29 3.72 5.34
N ALA A 277 -23.50 3.77 6.67
CA ALA A 277 -24.61 4.49 7.28
C ALA A 277 -24.53 6.00 7.03
N ASP A 278 -23.35 6.60 7.17
CA ASP A 278 -23.10 8.01 6.90
C ASP A 278 -23.25 8.33 5.40
N SER A 279 -22.81 7.42 4.52
CA SER A 279 -23.01 7.57 3.08
C SER A 279 -24.50 7.52 2.69
N ILE A 280 -25.29 6.64 3.31
CA ILE A 280 -26.75 6.57 3.10
C ILE A 280 -27.45 7.80 3.68
N ASN A 281 -27.04 8.29 4.84
CA ASN A 281 -27.61 9.50 5.45
C ASN A 281 -27.27 10.76 4.63
N ASN A 282 -26.03 10.87 4.12
CA ASN A 282 -25.62 11.92 3.20
C ASN A 282 -26.43 11.86 1.89
N LEU A 283 -26.62 10.66 1.31
CA LEU A 283 -27.47 10.48 0.12
C LEU A 283 -28.93 10.86 0.38
N LYS A 284 -29.49 10.50 1.55
CA LYS A 284 -30.84 10.93 1.95
C LYS A 284 -30.95 12.44 2.12
N HIS A 285 -29.90 13.10 2.61
CA HIS A 285 -29.85 14.55 2.70
C HIS A 285 -29.95 15.19 1.31
N TYR A 286 -29.13 14.73 0.36
CA TYR A 286 -29.16 15.22 -1.03
C TYR A 286 -30.45 14.90 -1.79
N ILE A 287 -31.11 13.78 -1.49
CA ILE A 287 -32.38 13.39 -2.12
C ILE A 287 -33.56 14.18 -1.53
N ASN A 288 -33.52 14.55 -0.24
CA ASN A 288 -34.57 15.36 0.37
C ASN A 288 -34.48 16.84 0.00
N ASP A 289 -33.30 17.34 -0.36
CA ASP A 289 -33.10 18.70 -0.88
C ASP A 289 -33.54 18.85 -2.36
N LEU A 290 -34.04 17.77 -2.99
CA LEU A 290 -34.58 17.73 -4.35
C LEU A 290 -36.13 17.68 -4.41
N LYS A 291 -36.83 18.02 -3.31
CA LYS A 291 -38.29 18.23 -3.27
C LYS A 291 -38.63 19.68 -2.96
#